data_AF-A0A2E6TET3-F1
#
_entry.id   AF-A0A2E6TET3-F1
#
_cell.length_a   1.000
_cell.length_b   1.000
_cell.length_c   1.000
_cell.angle_alpha   90.00
_cell.angle_beta   90.00
_cell.angle_gamma   90.00
#
_symmetry.space_group_name_H-M   'P 1'
#
loop_
_entity.id
_entity.type
_entity.pdbx_description
1 polymer ?
#
loop_
_entity_poly.entity_id
_entity_poly.type
_entity_poly.pdbx_seq_one_letter_code
_entity_poly.pdbx_strand_id
1 'polypeptide(L)' 'MIQRKYRILKAASWVALVREVNDLLEREYKDTEGYLFTAAGRWQCLGGPFKDGDDHCQAMVFERDEE' A
#
# COMPACT_ATOMS: atom_id res chain seq x y z
N MET A 1 9.58 5.10 17.14
CA MET A 1 9.92 3.73 16.66
C MET A 1 9.23 3.52 15.32
N ILE A 2 9.87 2.94 14.29
CA ILE A 2 9.21 2.74 12.98
C ILE A 2 8.54 1.38 12.97
N GLN A 3 7.21 1.34 12.88
CA GLN A 3 6.47 0.10 12.67
C GLN A 3 6.33 -0.16 11.17
N ARG A 4 6.68 -1.38 10.73
CA ARG A 4 6.55 -1.81 9.34
C ARG A 4 5.62 -3.00 9.22
N LYS A 5 4.71 -2.97 8.25
CA LYS A 5 3.88 -4.12 7.87
C LYS A 5 4.03 -4.40 6.38
N TYR A 6 4.29 -5.65 6.03
CA TYR A 6 4.47 -6.08 4.64
C TYR A 6 3.25 -6.82 4.13
N ARG A 7 2.94 -6.66 2.84
CA ARG A 7 1.88 -7.40 2.15
C ARG A 7 2.26 -7.62 0.68
N ILE A 8 1.79 -8.72 0.11
CA ILE A 8 1.78 -8.94 -1.35
C ILE A 8 0.33 -8.86 -1.82
N LEU A 9 0.06 -7.99 -2.79
CA LEU A 9 -1.19 -7.99 -3.54
C LEU A 9 -1.05 -8.93 -4.72
N LYS A 10 -2.09 -9.72 -4.99
CA LYS A 10 -2.14 -10.67 -6.11
C LYS A 10 -3.46 -10.48 -6.84
N ALA A 11 -3.41 -10.39 -8.17
CA ALA A 11 -4.59 -10.28 -8.99
C ALA A 11 -4.42 -11.00 -10.33
N ALA A 12 -5.49 -11.59 -10.84
CA ALA A 12 -5.51 -12.33 -12.11
C ALA A 12 -5.25 -11.45 -13.34
N SER A 13 -5.34 -10.11 -13.22
CA SER A 13 -5.05 -9.18 -14.32
C SER A 13 -4.27 -7.96 -13.84
N TRP A 14 -3.48 -7.39 -14.76
CA TRP A 14 -2.73 -6.16 -14.53
C TRP A 14 -3.64 -5.00 -14.09
N VAL A 15 -4.78 -4.82 -14.75
CA VAL A 15 -5.74 -3.75 -14.45
C VAL A 15 -6.30 -3.89 -13.04
N ALA A 16 -6.62 -5.13 -12.61
CA ALA A 16 -7.08 -5.39 -11.26
C ALA A 16 -5.99 -5.10 -10.21
N LEU A 17 -4.75 -5.52 -10.48
CA LEU A 17 -3.62 -5.22 -9.59
C LEU A 17 -3.42 -3.70 -9.42
N VAL A 18 -3.40 -2.96 -10.53
CA VAL A 18 -3.24 -1.49 -10.51
C VAL A 18 -4.36 -0.83 -9.69
N ARG A 19 -5.61 -1.29 -9.85
CA ARG A 19 -6.73 -0.77 -9.07
C ARG A 19 -6.54 -1.02 -7.58
N GLU A 20 -6.18 -2.23 -7.17
CA GLU A 20 -5.96 -2.56 -5.75
C GLU A 20 -4.81 -1.79 -5.12
N VAL A 21 -3.71 -1.59 -5.87
CA VAL A 21 -2.57 -0.77 -5.43
C VAL A 21 -3.04 0.67 -5.22
N ASN A 22 -3.71 1.27 -6.19
CA ASN A 22 -4.18 2.66 -6.10
C ASN A 22 -5.19 2.84 -4.97
N ASP A 23 -6.15 1.92 -4.81
CA ASP A 23 -7.14 1.96 -3.73
C ASP A 23 -6.45 1.97 -2.34
N LEU A 24 -5.34 1.23 -2.18
CA LEU A 24 -4.56 1.20 -0.94
C LEU A 24 -3.74 2.47 -0.71
N LEU A 25 -3.16 3.03 -1.77
CA LEU A 25 -2.42 4.29 -1.68
C LEU A 25 -3.37 5.47 -1.38
N GLU A 26 -4.54 5.50 -2.02
CA GLU A 26 -5.54 6.57 -1.87
C GLU A 26 -6.29 6.51 -0.53
N ARG A 27 -6.55 5.33 0.02
CA ARG A 27 -7.25 5.18 1.32
C ARG A 27 -6.54 5.90 2.46
N GLU A 28 -5.21 5.92 2.44
CA GLU A 28 -4.40 6.60 3.45
C GLU A 28 -4.23 8.10 3.15
N TYR A 29 -4.46 8.52 1.90
CA TYR A 29 -4.37 9.93 1.48
C TYR A 29 -5.67 10.72 1.69
N LYS A 30 -6.79 10.06 2.01
CA LYS A 30 -8.06 10.73 2.29
C LYS A 30 -7.98 11.55 3.58
N ASP A 31 -7.69 12.83 3.37
CA ASP A 31 -7.95 14.00 4.20
C ASP A 31 -7.87 13.80 5.72
N THR A 32 -6.68 14.06 6.24
CA THR A 32 -6.45 14.26 7.67
C THR A 32 -6.51 15.74 8.07
N GLU A 33 -6.91 16.65 7.16
CA GLU A 33 -7.13 18.05 7.50
C GLU A 33 -8.22 18.18 8.59
N GLY A 34 -7.83 18.74 9.73
CA GLY A 34 -8.71 18.97 10.89
C GLY A 34 -8.63 17.95 12.03
N TYR A 35 -7.80 16.90 11.91
CA TYR A 35 -7.62 15.92 12.97
C TYR A 35 -6.41 16.24 13.87
N LEU A 36 -6.63 16.21 15.18
CA LEU A 36 -5.58 16.41 16.21
C LEU A 36 -4.54 15.28 16.25
N PHE A 37 -4.87 14.10 15.71
CA PHE A 37 -4.00 12.94 15.63
C PHE A 37 -4.02 12.39 14.20
N THR A 38 -2.95 12.59 13.44
CA THR A 38 -2.79 11.97 12.13
C THR A 38 -2.08 10.64 12.29
N ALA A 39 -2.64 9.55 11.78
CA ALA A 39 -1.86 8.32 11.61
C ALA A 39 -0.79 8.61 10.56
N ALA A 40 0.47 8.79 10.97
CA ALA A 40 1.61 9.01 10.07
C ALA A 40 2.01 7.73 9.31
N GLY A 41 1.02 6.91 8.95
CA GLY A 41 1.18 5.62 8.31
C GLY A 41 0.86 5.72 6.83
N ARG A 42 1.72 5.19 5.95
CA ARG A 42 1.44 5.13 4.51
C ARG A 42 1.86 3.82 3.88
N TRP A 43 1.03 3.33 2.96
CA TRP A 43 1.41 2.24 2.06
C TRP A 43 2.35 2.74 0.96
N GLN A 44 3.29 1.91 0.56
CA GLN A 44 4.25 2.18 -0.50
C GLN A 44 4.53 0.90 -1.30
N CYS A 45 4.76 1.05 -2.60
CA CYS A 45 5.24 -0.04 -3.44
C CYS A 45 6.70 -0.36 -3.12
N LEU A 46 6.98 -1.63 -2.84
CA LEU A 46 8.34 -2.14 -2.75
C LEU A 46 8.78 -2.68 -4.10
N GLY A 47 9.62 -1.92 -4.79
CA GLY A 47 10.10 -2.28 -6.12
C GLY A 47 9.00 -2.31 -7.17
N GLY A 48 9.31 -2.95 -8.30
CA GLY A 48 8.38 -3.11 -9.41
C GLY A 48 7.44 -4.31 -9.23
N PRO A 49 6.29 -4.32 -9.92
CA PRO A 49 5.41 -5.47 -9.94
C PRO A 49 6.06 -6.66 -10.63
N PHE A 50 5.61 -7.86 -10.24
CA PHE A 50 6.16 -9.13 -10.72
C PHE A 50 5.06 -10.14 -11.00
N LYS A 51 5.40 -11.22 -11.72
CA LYS A 51 4.51 -12.34 -12.00
C LYS A 51 4.79 -13.49 -11.04
N ASP A 52 3.73 -14.13 -10.55
CA ASP A 52 3.78 -15.37 -9.75
C ASP A 52 2.76 -16.35 -10.31
N GLY A 53 3.21 -17.28 -11.16
CA GLY A 53 2.32 -18.08 -12.00
C GLY A 53 1.50 -17.19 -12.94
N ASP A 54 0.19 -17.38 -12.93
CA ASP A 54 -0.75 -16.58 -13.74
C ASP A 54 -1.06 -15.20 -13.11
N ASP A 55 -0.76 -15.01 -11.82
CA ASP A 55 -1.10 -13.80 -11.09
C ASP A 55 -0.11 -12.66 -11.31
N HIS A 56 -0.63 -11.44 -11.39
CA HIS A 56 0.12 -10.20 -11.26
C HIS A 56 0.24 -9.83 -9.79
N CYS A 57 1.46 -9.55 -9.34
CA CYS A 57 1.76 -9.27 -7.95
C CYS A 57 2.44 -7.91 -7.73
N GLN A 58 2.17 -7.28 -6.60
CA GLN A 58 2.90 -6.11 -6.12
C GLN A 58 3.22 -6.27 -4.63
N ALA A 59 4.50 -6.15 -4.27
CA ALA A 59 4.92 -6.08 -2.88
C ALA A 59 4.67 -4.66 -2.35
N MET A 60 4.12 -4.58 -1.14
CA MET A 60 3.75 -3.33 -0.47
C MET A 60 4.30 -3.32 0.96
N VAL A 61 4.72 -2.14 1.41
CA VAL A 61 5.08 -1.87 2.81
C VAL A 61 4.20 -0.75 3.34
N PHE A 62 3.71 -0.92 4.56
CA PHE A 62 3.15 0.16 5.35
C PHE A 62 4.22 0.59 6.35
N GLU A 63 4.59 1.85 6.33
CA GLU A 63 5.49 2.46 7.32
C GLU A 63 4.69 3.45 8.15
N ARG A 64 4.78 3.33 9.48
CA ARG A 64 4.22 4.28 10.43
C ARG A 64 5.30 4.74 11.40
N ASP A 65 5.45 6.06 11.51
CA ASP A 65 6.24 6.67 12.58
C ASP A 65 5.38 6.75 13.84
N GLU A 66 5.84 6.06 14.90
CA GLU A 66 5.41 6.35 16.26
C GLU A 66 6.42 7.32 16.87
N GLU A 67 6.01 8.57 17.12
CA GLU A 67 6.68 9.44 18.10
C GLU A 67 6.54 8.85 19.52
#